data_AF-A0A3D5PYP0-F1
#
_entry.id   AF-A0A3D5PYP0-F1
#
_cell.length_a   1.000
_cell.length_b   1.000
_cell.length_c   1.000
_cell.angle_alpha   90.00
_cell.angle_beta   90.00
_cell.angle_gamma   90.00
#
_symmetry.space_group_name_H-M   'P 1'
#
loop_
_entity.id
_entity.type
_entity.pdbx_description
1 polymer ?
#
loop_
_entity_poly.entity_id
_entity_poly.type
_entity_poly.pdbx_seq_one_letter_code
_entity_poly.pdbx_strand_id
1 'polypeptide(L)'
;IQRMSALSGPAAPIMRLEPVQIGGIYPASQEDRVLVQLDEVPALLVETLLAVEDRDFFSHHGVSPMAIARAMVANLRAGDIVQGGSTIT
;
A
#
# COMPACT_ATOMS: atom_id res chain seq x y z
N ILE A 1 8.40 -30.42 22.95
CA ILE A 1 7.05 -30.19 23.51
C ILE A 1 7.22 -29.92 24.99
N GLN A 2 7.21 -28.66 25.43
CA GLN A 2 7.41 -28.31 26.85
C GLN A 2 6.09 -27.75 27.38
N ARG A 3 5.43 -28.50 28.28
CA ARG A 3 4.22 -28.05 29.00
C ARG A 3 4.63 -26.97 29.99
N MET A 4 4.16 -25.75 29.78
CA MET A 4 4.17 -24.73 30.82
C MET A 4 2.96 -24.98 31.73
N SER A 5 3.24 -25.33 32.99
CA SER A 5 2.21 -25.43 34.04
C SER A 5 1.99 -24.04 34.62
N ALA A 6 0.78 -23.50 34.47
CA ALA A 6 0.38 -22.30 35.19
C ALA A 6 0.39 -22.60 36.70
N LEU A 7 1.20 -21.85 37.45
CA LEU A 7 1.18 -21.87 38.91
C LEU A 7 -0.09 -21.13 39.36
N SER A 8 -1.01 -21.89 39.96
CA SER A 8 -2.16 -21.46 40.79
C SER A 8 -2.75 -20.07 40.51
N GLY A 9 -3.79 -20.05 39.67
CA GLY A 9 -4.71 -18.93 39.43
C GLY A 9 -5.94 -19.44 38.65
N PRO A 10 -7.06 -18.69 38.58
CA PRO A 10 -8.19 -19.09 37.74
C PRO A 10 -7.71 -19.37 36.32
N ALA A 11 -8.24 -20.42 35.67
CA ALA A 11 -7.77 -20.90 34.37
C ALA A 11 -7.56 -19.73 33.40
N ALA A 12 -6.29 -19.40 33.14
CA ALA A 12 -5.94 -18.27 32.31
C ALA A 12 -6.41 -18.56 30.87
N PRO A 13 -7.08 -17.60 30.19
CA PRO A 13 -7.44 -17.78 28.80
C PRO A 13 -6.18 -18.02 27.96
N ILE A 14 -6.22 -19.04 27.11
CA ILE A 14 -5.13 -19.39 26.20
C ILE A 14 -4.89 -18.18 25.27
N MET A 15 -3.75 -17.51 25.41
CA MET A 15 -3.33 -16.44 24.51
C MET A 15 -2.57 -17.04 23.32
N ARG A 16 -2.97 -16.69 22.11
CA ARG A 16 -2.26 -17.06 20.88
C ARG A 16 -1.37 -15.90 20.45
N LEU A 17 -0.17 -16.23 20.01
CA LEU A 17 0.75 -15.27 19.40
C LEU A 17 0.70 -15.45 17.89
N GLU A 18 0.88 -14.34 17.18
CA GLU A 18 1.05 -14.39 15.73
C GLU A 18 2.38 -15.08 15.39
N PRO A 19 2.39 -15.98 14.39
CA PRO A 19 3.61 -16.66 13.99
C PRO A 19 4.59 -15.67 13.33
N VAL A 20 5.88 -15.88 13.58
CA VAL A 20 6.92 -15.13 12.88
C VAL A 20 7.04 -15.64 11.44
N GLN A 21 7.08 -14.73 10.48
CA GLN A 21 7.32 -15.06 9.08
C GLN A 21 8.80 -15.41 8.86
N ILE A 22 9.07 -16.61 8.32
CA ILE A 22 10.44 -17.08 8.03
C ILE A 22 10.83 -16.81 6.56
N GLY A 23 9.89 -16.96 5.62
CA GLY A 23 10.11 -16.73 4.19
C GLY A 23 8.85 -17.01 3.35
N GLY A 24 8.94 -16.73 2.04
CA GLY A 24 7.87 -16.93 1.06
C GLY A 24 8.31 -17.82 -0.11
N ILE A 25 7.34 -18.42 -0.80
CA ILE A 25 7.56 -19.12 -2.08
C ILE A 25 7.17 -18.14 -3.19
N TYR A 26 8.15 -17.70 -3.97
CA TYR A 26 7.92 -16.69 -4.99
C TYR A 26 7.46 -17.32 -6.31
N PRO A 27 6.39 -16.79 -6.94
CA PRO A 27 5.98 -17.20 -8.27
C PRO A 27 6.99 -16.73 -9.33
N ALA A 28 6.94 -17.34 -10.52
CA ALA A 28 7.81 -17.02 -11.64
C ALA A 28 7.73 -15.55 -12.11
N SER A 29 6.66 -14.83 -11.74
CA SER A 29 6.47 -13.41 -12.06
C SER A 29 7.41 -12.47 -11.30
N GLN A 30 8.24 -12.96 -10.36
CA GLN A 30 9.16 -12.16 -9.55
C GLN A 30 8.45 -11.04 -8.76
N GLU A 31 7.22 -11.29 -8.35
CA GLU A 31 6.45 -10.37 -7.53
C GLU A 31 6.05 -11.04 -6.22
N ASP A 32 6.31 -10.35 -5.12
CA ASP A 32 5.82 -10.73 -3.80
C ASP A 32 4.69 -9.79 -3.42
N ARG A 33 3.49 -10.34 -3.20
CA ARG A 33 2.28 -9.57 -2.96
C ARG A 33 1.52 -10.17 -1.79
N VAL A 34 1.20 -9.31 -0.82
CA VAL A 34 0.23 -9.61 0.23
C VAL A 34 -1.05 -8.87 -0.15
N LEU A 35 -2.13 -9.62 -0.38
CA LEU A 35 -3.44 -9.03 -0.63
C LEU A 35 -4.00 -8.51 0.69
N VAL A 36 -4.38 -7.23 0.70
CA VAL A 36 -5.04 -6.57 1.82
C VAL A 36 -6.27 -5.84 1.31
N GLN A 37 -7.28 -5.74 2.15
CA GLN A 37 -8.45 -4.91 1.93
C GLN A 37 -8.16 -3.45 2.31
N LEU A 38 -8.92 -2.51 1.75
CA LEU A 38 -8.69 -1.08 1.97
C LEU A 38 -8.93 -0.65 3.43
N ASP A 39 -9.79 -1.37 4.16
CA ASP A 39 -10.06 -1.14 5.58
C ASP A 39 -9.00 -1.75 6.52
N GLU A 40 -8.11 -2.60 5.99
CA GLU A 40 -6.98 -3.17 6.73
C GLU A 40 -5.76 -2.24 6.72
N VAL A 41 -5.74 -1.22 5.85
CA VAL A 41 -4.64 -0.26 5.77
C VAL A 41 -4.93 1.01 6.59
N PRO A 42 -3.89 1.64 7.17
CA PRO A 42 -4.07 2.90 7.89
C PRO A 42 -4.64 3.99 6.98
N ALA A 43 -5.64 4.74 7.44
CA ALA A 43 -6.23 5.86 6.68
C ALA A 43 -5.17 6.86 6.20
N LEU A 44 -4.16 7.13 7.04
CA LEU A 44 -3.04 8.01 6.71
C LEU A 44 -2.25 7.54 5.48
N LEU A 45 -2.14 6.22 5.25
CA LEU A 45 -1.47 5.68 4.06
C LEU A 45 -2.23 6.09 2.80
N VAL A 46 -3.55 5.90 2.80
CA VAL A 46 -4.42 6.26 1.68
C VAL A 46 -4.39 7.76 1.42
N GLU A 47 -4.56 8.57 2.47
CA GLU A 47 -4.52 10.03 2.37
C GLU A 47 -3.19 10.55 1.82
N THR A 48 -2.07 9.99 2.29
CA THR A 48 -0.72 10.39 1.83
C THR A 48 -0.49 9.98 0.39
N LEU A 49 -0.89 8.77 0.01
CA LEU A 49 -0.76 8.29 -1.36
C LEU A 49 -1.53 9.18 -2.33
N LEU A 50 -2.79 9.51 -2.01
CA LEU A 50 -3.58 10.44 -2.83
C LEU A 50 -2.94 11.83 -2.86
N ALA A 51 -2.46 12.37 -1.74
CA ALA A 51 -1.84 13.70 -1.73
C ALA A 51 -0.58 13.80 -2.60
N VAL A 52 0.23 12.74 -2.65
CA VAL A 52 1.50 12.69 -3.40
C VAL A 52 1.29 12.33 -4.87
N GLU A 53 0.53 11.27 -5.14
CA GLU A 53 0.39 10.71 -6.49
C GLU A 53 -0.80 11.32 -7.25
N ASP A 54 -1.95 11.52 -6.58
CA ASP A 54 -3.21 11.88 -7.26
C ASP A 54 -4.18 12.71 -6.38
N ARG A 55 -3.84 13.98 -6.18
CA ARG A 55 -4.58 14.88 -5.26
C ARG A 55 -6.04 15.09 -5.63
N ASP A 56 -6.37 14.94 -6.92
CA ASP A 56 -7.69 15.20 -7.47
C ASP A 56 -8.41 13.89 -7.81
N PHE A 57 -7.94 12.74 -7.29
CA PHE A 57 -8.43 11.39 -7.59
C PHE A 57 -9.96 11.28 -7.64
N PHE A 58 -10.66 11.77 -6.61
CA PHE A 58 -12.11 11.71 -6.53
C PHE A 58 -12.85 12.67 -7.48
N SER A 59 -12.13 13.55 -8.18
CA SER A 59 -12.70 14.53 -9.10
C SER A 59 -12.63 14.08 -10.56
N HIS A 60 -11.88 13.02 -10.86
CA HIS A 60 -11.74 12.49 -12.22
C HIS A 60 -12.04 10.99 -12.26
N HIS A 61 -12.23 10.46 -13.47
CA HIS A 61 -12.67 9.08 -13.69
C HIS A 61 -11.53 8.25 -14.32
N GLY A 62 -10.32 8.34 -13.75
CA GLY A 62 -9.13 7.63 -14.25
C GLY A 62 -8.40 8.31 -15.40
N VAL A 63 -8.79 9.54 -15.75
CA VAL A 63 -8.06 10.40 -16.69
C VAL A 63 -8.08 11.83 -16.16
N SER A 64 -6.89 12.40 -15.95
CA SER A 64 -6.73 13.78 -15.47
C SER A 64 -6.17 14.70 -16.57
N PRO A 65 -7.01 15.50 -17.26
CA PRO A 65 -6.56 16.45 -18.27
C PRO A 65 -5.56 17.47 -17.72
N MET A 66 -5.71 17.85 -16.45
CA MET A 66 -4.79 18.77 -15.78
C MET A 66 -3.42 18.13 -15.51
N ALA A 67 -3.36 16.84 -15.15
CA ALA A 67 -2.10 16.13 -15.02
C ALA A 67 -1.35 16.04 -16.36
N ILE A 68 -2.08 15.72 -17.44
CA ILE A 68 -1.54 15.66 -18.80
C ILE A 68 -1.02 17.03 -19.24
N ALA A 69 -1.82 18.10 -19.09
CA ALA A 69 -1.42 19.45 -19.48
C ALA A 69 -0.19 19.94 -18.71
N ARG A 70 -0.14 19.70 -17.40
CA ARG A 70 1.01 20.04 -16.55
C ARG A 70 2.28 19.30 -16.98
N ALA A 71 2.17 17.99 -17.25
CA ALA A 71 3.28 17.18 -17.72
C ALA A 71 3.79 17.67 -19.09
N MET A 72 2.89 17.98 -20.02
CA MET A 72 3.24 18.55 -21.32
C MET A 72 4.03 19.86 -21.17
N VAL A 73 3.56 20.80 -20.35
CA VAL A 73 4.26 22.07 -20.11
C VAL A 73 5.64 21.85 -19.48
N ALA A 74 5.75 20.94 -18.51
CA ALA A 74 7.03 20.61 -17.88
C ALA A 74 8.03 20.03 -18.88
N ASN A 75 7.60 19.06 -19.68
CA ASN A 75 8.46 18.38 -20.66
C ASN A 75 8.90 19.33 -21.78
N LEU A 76 8.00 20.19 -22.27
CA LEU A 76 8.35 21.21 -23.27
C LEU A 76 9.38 22.22 -22.74
N ARG A 77 9.28 22.61 -21.47
CA ARG A 77 10.26 23.51 -20.83
C ARG A 77 11.61 22.84 -20.61
N ALA A 78 11.61 21.55 -20.30
CA ALA A 78 12.83 20.77 -20.09
C ALA A 78 13.50 20.34 -21.41
N GLY A 79 12.76 20.29 -22.51
CA GLY A 79 13.22 19.72 -23.78
C GLY A 79 13.37 18.20 -23.75
N ASP A 80 12.87 17.55 -22.69
CA ASP A 80 12.93 16.10 -22.45
C ASP A 80 11.74 15.65 -21.58
N ILE A 81 11.51 14.35 -21.45
CA ILE A 81 10.46 13.78 -20.60
C ILE A 81 10.93 13.79 -19.13
N VAL A 82 10.45 14.76 -18.35
CA VAL A 82 10.77 14.92 -16.93
C VAL A 82 9.57 14.66 -16.01
N GLN A 83 8.35 14.69 -16.54
CA GLN A 83 7.13 14.48 -15.78
C GLN A 83 6.11 13.62 -16.56
N GLY A 84 5.47 12.69 -15.86
CA GLY A 84 4.32 11.92 -16.35
C GLY A 84 2.99 12.63 -16.11
N GLY A 85 1.99 12.29 -16.92
CA GLY A 85 0.60 12.72 -16.78
C GLY A 85 -0.33 11.64 -16.22
N SER A 86 0.23 10.60 -15.60
CA SER A 86 -0.48 9.44 -15.07
C SER A 86 -1.35 9.78 -13.86
N THR A 87 -2.29 8.90 -13.55
CA THR A 87 -3.27 9.05 -12.47
C THR A 87 -3.67 7.66 -11.96
N ILE A 88 -4.21 7.56 -10.75
CA ILE A 88 -4.73 6.31 -10.19
C ILE A 88 -6.09 6.03 -10.85
N THR A 89 -6.37 4.76 -11.19
CA THR A 89 -7.60 4.31 -11.90
C THR A 89 -8.35 3.25 -11.12
#